data_AF-A0A2E6RM23-F1
#
_entry.id   AF-A0A2E6RM23-F1
#
_cell.length_a   1.000
_cell.length_b   1.000
_cell.length_c   1.000
_cell.angle_alpha   90.00
_cell.angle_beta   90.00
_cell.angle_gamma   90.00
#
_symmetry.space_group_name_H-M   'P 1'
#
loop_
_entity.id
_entity.type
_entity.pdbx_description
1 polymer ?
#
loop_
_entity_poly.entity_id
_entity_poly.type
_entity_poly.pdbx_seq_one_letter_code
_entity_poly.pdbx_strand_id
1 'polypeptide(L)'
;MDPHIRASIQTNTFYYFIIILFMTTVSQLATMITIVFADISGKENLIAITIVGSAFIGAFGIIRMMTNMKLIASDMDDKMSETNYGKELQSIPFHILRFIFAGVFIIIAIVQLITIY
;
A
#
# COMPACT_ATOMS: atom_id res chain seq x y z
N MET A 1 4.74 18.04 20.05
CA MET A 1 5.53 18.19 18.81
C MET A 1 5.17 19.52 18.16
N ASP A 2 6.12 20.17 17.49
CA ASP A 2 5.85 21.41 16.77
C ASP A 2 4.72 21.23 15.73
N PRO A 3 3.71 22.14 15.67
CA PRO A 3 2.59 22.03 14.74
C PRO A 3 2.99 21.95 13.26
N HIS A 4 4.06 22.64 12.85
CA HIS A 4 4.57 22.58 11.48
C HIS A 4 5.19 21.23 11.16
N ILE A 5 5.92 20.64 12.11
CA ILE A 5 6.48 19.29 11.96
C ILE A 5 5.35 18.26 11.84
N ARG A 6 4.30 18.38 12.67
CA ARG A 6 3.13 17.49 12.62
C ARG A 6 2.39 17.56 11.30
N ALA A 7 2.11 18.76 10.82
CA ALA A 7 1.46 18.98 9.54
C ALA A 7 2.30 18.45 8.36
N SER A 8 3.63 18.62 8.43
CA SER A 8 4.56 18.09 7.42
C SER A 8 4.55 16.56 7.38
N ILE A 9 4.61 15.89 8.53
CA ILE A 9 4.57 14.42 8.61
C ILE A 9 3.24 13.88 8.06
N GLN A 10 2.11 14.50 8.42
CA GLN A 10 0.80 14.10 7.92
C GLN A 10 0.70 14.24 6.40
N THR A 11 1.07 15.41 5.88
CA THR A 11 1.04 15.71 4.43
C THR A 11 1.96 14.78 3.64
N ASN A 12 3.20 14.59 4.09
CA ASN A 12 4.16 13.71 3.43
C ASN A 12 3.67 12.26 3.44
N THR A 13 3.12 11.80 4.57
CA THR A 13 2.57 10.45 4.68
C THR A 13 1.40 10.27 3.72
N PHE A 14 0.51 11.25 3.58
CA PHE A 14 -0.57 11.20 2.60
C PHE A 14 -0.07 11.15 1.15
N TYR A 15 0.91 11.98 0.78
CA TYR A 15 1.49 11.92 -0.57
C TYR A 15 2.18 10.60 -0.86
N TYR A 16 2.95 10.06 0.09
CA TYR A 16 3.58 8.75 -0.07
C TYR A 16 2.54 7.63 -0.22
N PHE A 17 1.37 7.75 0.40
CA PHE A 17 0.28 6.77 0.22
C PHE A 17 -0.22 6.77 -1.21
N ILE A 18 -0.54 7.94 -1.73
CA ILE A 18 -1.03 8.09 -3.11
C ILE A 18 0.02 7.61 -4.10
N ILE A 19 1.30 7.96 -3.90
CA ILE A 19 2.38 7.55 -4.78
C ILE A 19 2.53 6.01 -4.80
N ILE A 20 2.58 5.38 -3.63
CA ILE A 20 2.69 3.92 -3.54
C ILE A 20 1.50 3.27 -4.22
N LEU A 21 0.27 3.71 -3.90
CA LEU A 21 -0.96 3.17 -4.46
C LEU A 21 -0.98 3.30 -5.99
N PHE A 22 -0.62 4.47 -6.51
CA PHE A 22 -0.55 4.73 -7.95
C PHE A 22 0.49 3.84 -8.63
N MET A 23 1.73 3.85 -8.14
CA MET A 23 2.83 3.07 -8.71
C MET A 23 2.51 1.57 -8.71
N THR A 24 1.96 1.05 -7.62
CA THR A 24 1.61 -0.36 -7.52
C THR A 24 0.44 -0.71 -8.43
N THR A 25 -0.56 0.17 -8.55
CA THR A 25 -1.73 -0.07 -9.42
C THR A 25 -1.29 -0.10 -10.88
N VAL A 26 -0.50 0.88 -11.32
CA VAL A 26 0.03 0.93 -12.69
C VAL A 26 0.89 -0.29 -12.98
N SER A 27 1.77 -0.68 -12.04
CA SER A 27 2.61 -1.87 -12.21
C SER A 27 1.78 -3.15 -12.35
N GLN A 28 0.74 -3.32 -11.54
CA GLN A 28 -0.13 -4.51 -11.58
C GLN A 28 -0.99 -4.55 -12.85
N LEU A 29 -1.48 -3.40 -13.31
CA LEU A 29 -2.18 -3.31 -14.59
C LEU A 29 -1.25 -3.61 -15.77
N ALA A 30 -0.02 -3.12 -15.73
CA ALA A 30 0.97 -3.40 -16.76
C ALA A 30 1.30 -4.90 -16.83
N THR A 31 1.53 -5.56 -15.68
CA THR A 31 1.77 -7.01 -15.66
C THR A 31 0.56 -7.79 -16.15
N MET A 32 -0.66 -7.43 -15.73
CA MET A 32 -1.89 -8.06 -16.24
C MET A 32 -2.04 -7.92 -17.75
N ILE A 33 -1.79 -6.74 -18.31
CA ILE A 33 -1.84 -6.52 -19.77
C ILE A 33 -0.80 -7.41 -20.47
N THR A 34 0.43 -7.48 -19.96
CA THR A 34 1.47 -8.33 -20.53
C THR A 34 1.09 -9.81 -20.49
N ILE A 35 0.52 -10.29 -19.39
CA ILE A 35 0.08 -11.68 -19.24
C ILE A 35 -1.04 -12.03 -20.25
N VAL A 36 -2.00 -11.12 -20.44
CA VAL A 36 -3.18 -11.39 -21.27
C VAL A 36 -2.90 -11.24 -22.78
N PHE A 37 -2.07 -10.26 -23.16
CA PHE A 37 -1.96 -9.84 -24.56
C PHE A 37 -0.59 -10.06 -25.20
N ALA A 38 0.48 -10.25 -24.43
CA ALA A 38 1.82 -10.41 -25.00
C ALA A 38 2.19 -11.90 -25.18
N ASP A 39 3.05 -12.18 -26.16
CA ASP A 39 3.72 -13.49 -26.24
C ASP A 39 4.88 -13.57 -25.22
N ILE A 40 4.54 -14.17 -24.08
CA ILE A 40 5.46 -14.35 -22.95
C ILE A 40 6.29 -15.65 -23.03
N SER A 41 6.15 -16.43 -24.11
CA SER A 41 6.89 -17.68 -24.28
C SER A 41 8.40 -17.47 -24.17
N GLY A 42 9.04 -18.23 -23.28
CA GLY A 42 10.46 -18.16 -22.95
C GLY A 42 10.88 -16.93 -22.13
N LYS A 43 9.92 -16.13 -21.65
CA LYS A 43 10.14 -14.90 -20.85
C LYS A 43 9.38 -14.94 -19.53
N GLU A 44 8.80 -16.08 -19.15
CA GLU A 44 7.94 -16.27 -17.99
C GLU A 44 8.64 -15.82 -16.70
N ASN A 45 9.90 -16.20 -16.53
CA ASN A 45 10.70 -15.81 -15.36
C ASN A 45 10.93 -14.29 -15.27
N LEU A 46 11.04 -13.59 -16.41
CA LEU A 46 11.18 -12.13 -16.45
C LEU A 46 9.87 -11.44 -16.06
N ILE A 47 8.74 -12.00 -16.46
CA ILE A 47 7.43 -11.52 -16.02
C ILE A 47 7.23 -11.83 -14.53
N ALA A 48 7.58 -13.04 -14.09
CA ALA A 48 7.50 -13.50 -12.70
C ALA A 48 8.24 -12.57 -11.74
N ILE A 49 9.48 -12.17 -12.05
CA ILE A 49 10.25 -11.26 -11.18
C ILE A 49 9.60 -9.88 -11.07
N THR A 50 8.92 -9.41 -12.11
CA THR A 50 8.20 -8.13 -12.11
C THR A 50 6.92 -8.21 -11.28
N ILE A 51 6.18 -9.33 -11.39
CA ILE A 51 5.01 -9.62 -10.56
C ILE A 51 5.41 -9.64 -9.08
N VAL A 52 6.45 -10.42 -8.75
CA VAL A 52 6.95 -10.57 -7.37
C VAL A 52 7.45 -9.24 -6.84
N GLY A 53 8.30 -8.53 -7.59
CA GLY A 53 8.85 -7.24 -7.18
C GLY A 53 7.78 -6.20 -6.89
N SER A 54 6.80 -6.05 -7.79
CA SER A 54 5.70 -5.10 -7.61
C SER A 54 4.78 -5.45 -6.43
N ALA A 55 4.50 -6.73 -6.20
CA ALA A 55 3.73 -7.18 -5.06
C ALA A 55 4.45 -6.95 -3.72
N PHE A 56 5.77 -7.19 -3.66
CA PHE A 56 6.55 -6.88 -2.46
C PHE A 56 6.59 -5.38 -2.18
N ILE A 57 6.84 -4.54 -3.20
CA ILE A 57 6.84 -3.08 -3.04
C ILE A 57 5.46 -2.61 -2.54
N GLY A 58 4.37 -3.13 -3.10
CA GLY A 58 3.01 -2.80 -2.65
C GLY A 58 2.74 -3.24 -1.21
N ALA A 59 3.06 -4.48 -0.85
CA ALA A 59 2.86 -5.01 0.48
C ALA A 59 3.65 -4.22 1.54
N PHE A 60 4.96 -4.01 1.33
CA PHE A 60 5.79 -3.23 2.25
C PHE A 60 5.37 -1.77 2.31
N GLY A 61 5.03 -1.17 1.17
CA GLY A 61 4.56 0.21 1.07
C GLY A 61 3.29 0.43 1.91
N ILE A 62 2.32 -0.47 1.80
CA ILE A 62 1.08 -0.40 2.60
C ILE A 62 1.31 -0.68 4.08
N ILE A 63 2.19 -1.62 4.43
CA ILE A 63 2.53 -1.89 5.84
C ILE A 63 3.11 -0.64 6.49
N ARG A 64 4.08 0.00 5.81
CA ARG A 64 4.70 1.24 6.27
C ARG A 64 3.65 2.34 6.38
N MET A 65 2.81 2.50 5.37
CA MET A 65 1.79 3.55 5.35
C MET A 65 0.80 3.42 6.49
N MET A 66 0.23 2.23 6.67
CA MET A 66 -0.75 1.97 7.71
C MET A 66 -0.12 2.09 9.11
N THR A 67 1.16 1.75 9.24
CA THR A 67 1.90 2.00 10.48
C THR A 67 2.07 3.50 10.75
N ASN A 68 2.39 4.30 9.73
CA ASN A 68 2.47 5.76 9.88
C ASN A 68 1.11 6.38 10.20
N MET A 69 0.03 5.92 9.56
CA MET A 69 -1.34 6.38 9.86
C MET A 69 -1.74 6.06 11.30
N LYS A 70 -1.38 4.87 11.81
CA LYS A 70 -1.56 4.52 13.22
C LYS A 70 -0.86 5.52 14.14
N LEU A 71 0.40 5.86 13.85
CA LEU A 71 1.19 6.80 14.66
C LEU A 71 0.62 8.22 14.59
N ILE A 72 0.19 8.66 13.40
CA ILE A 72 -0.48 9.95 13.24
C ILE A 72 -1.77 10.03 14.05
N ALA A 73 -2.57 8.95 14.07
CA ALA A 73 -3.80 8.89 14.85
C ALA A 73 -3.53 8.86 16.37
N SER A 74 -2.45 8.20 16.82
CA SER A 74 -2.07 8.20 18.23
C SER A 74 -1.49 9.53 18.71
N ASP A 75 -0.88 10.30 17.81
CA ASP A 75 -0.22 11.58 18.13
C ASP A 75 -1.15 12.80 17.95
N MET A 76 -2.46 12.56 17.85
CA MET A 76 -3.47 13.62 17.83
C MET A 76 -3.49 14.37 19.16
N ASP A 77 -3.67 15.70 19.11
CA ASP A 77 -3.87 16.46 20.34
C ASP A 77 -5.28 16.24 20.91
N ASP A 78 -5.43 16.55 22.21
CA ASP A 78 -6.66 16.32 22.97
C ASP A 78 -7.88 16.92 22.27
N LYS A 79 -7.76 18.17 21.80
CA LYS A 79 -8.84 18.88 21.09
C LYS A 79 -9.31 18.15 19.84
N MET A 80 -8.38 17.68 19.01
CA MET A 80 -8.72 16.97 17.78
C MET A 80 -9.23 15.55 18.09
N SER A 81 -8.62 14.87 19.07
CA SER A 81 -9.01 13.51 19.49
C SER A 81 -10.45 13.44 20.02
N GLU A 82 -10.92 14.51 20.67
CA GLU A 82 -12.27 14.57 21.23
C GLU A 82 -13.37 14.84 20.19
N THR A 83 -13.01 15.30 18.99
CA THR A 83 -13.97 15.45 17.88
C THR A 83 -14.49 14.10 17.40
N ASN A 84 -15.67 14.08 16.78
CA ASN A 84 -16.20 12.86 16.17
C ASN A 84 -15.22 12.29 15.13
N TYR A 85 -14.57 13.15 14.34
CA TYR A 85 -13.55 12.72 13.38
C TYR A 85 -12.36 12.04 14.07
N GLY A 86 -11.84 12.62 15.15
CA GLY A 86 -10.71 12.06 15.88
C GLY A 86 -11.02 10.71 16.51
N LYS A 87 -12.20 10.58 17.13
CA LYS A 87 -12.68 9.31 17.71
C LYS A 87 -12.81 8.21 16.65
N GLU A 88 -13.41 8.54 15.51
CA GLU A 88 -13.53 7.61 14.39
C GLU A 88 -12.17 7.23 13.80
N LEU A 89 -11.27 8.19 13.61
CA LEU A 89 -9.93 7.92 13.07
C LEU A 89 -9.10 7.01 14.00
N GLN A 90 -9.18 7.24 15.30
CA GLN A 90 -8.49 6.42 16.31
C GLN A 90 -9.08 5.02 16.46
N SER A 91 -10.36 4.83 16.14
CA SER A 91 -11.02 3.52 16.19
C SER A 91 -10.57 2.60 15.05
N ILE A 92 -9.99 3.15 13.97
CA ILE A 92 -9.55 2.37 12.82
C ILE A 92 -8.44 1.39 13.23
N PRO A 93 -8.62 0.08 13.00
CA PRO A 93 -7.65 -0.94 13.37
C PRO A 93 -6.49 -1.00 12.36
N PHE A 94 -5.72 0.08 12.21
CA PHE A 94 -4.59 0.19 11.27
C PHE A 94 -3.58 -0.97 11.42
N HIS A 95 -3.39 -1.46 12.64
CA HIS A 95 -2.47 -2.58 12.95
C HIS A 95 -2.90 -3.92 12.35
N ILE A 96 -4.20 -4.12 12.10
CA ILE A 96 -4.77 -5.30 11.43
C ILE A 96 -4.87 -5.04 9.93
N LEU A 97 -5.45 -3.90 9.55
CA LEU A 97 -5.67 -3.55 8.15
C LEU A 97 -4.38 -3.55 7.32
N ARG A 98 -3.24 -3.20 7.93
CA ARG A 98 -1.94 -3.27 7.25
C ARG A 98 -1.60 -4.66 6.73
N PHE A 99 -1.98 -5.72 7.44
CA PHE A 99 -1.73 -7.10 7.03
C PHE A 99 -2.78 -7.57 6.01
N ILE A 100 -4.03 -7.16 6.18
CA ILE A 100 -5.11 -7.46 5.23
C ILE A 100 -4.77 -6.87 3.86
N PHE A 101 -4.43 -5.58 3.79
CA PHE A 101 -4.10 -4.91 2.53
C PHE A 101 -2.78 -5.40 1.93
N ALA A 102 -1.77 -5.74 2.76
CA ALA A 102 -0.57 -6.39 2.26
C ALA A 102 -0.87 -7.77 1.65
N GLY A 103 -1.79 -8.52 2.26
CA GLY A 103 -2.26 -9.81 1.76
C GLY A 103 -2.88 -9.71 0.36
N VAL A 104 -3.60 -8.63 0.05
CA VAL A 104 -4.16 -8.41 -1.31
C VAL A 104 -3.07 -8.41 -2.38
N PHE A 105 -1.94 -7.73 -2.15
CA PHE A 105 -0.83 -7.73 -3.10
C PHE A 105 -0.22 -9.12 -3.31
N ILE A 106 -0.10 -9.90 -2.23
CA ILE A 106 0.41 -11.27 -2.30
C ILE A 106 -0.56 -12.16 -3.09
N ILE A 107 -1.87 -12.06 -2.83
CA ILE A 107 -2.90 -12.81 -3.55
C ILE A 107 -2.85 -12.50 -5.04
N ILE A 108 -2.77 -11.22 -5.41
CA ILE A 108 -2.66 -10.81 -6.82
C ILE A 108 -1.41 -11.41 -7.46
N ALA A 109 -0.26 -11.37 -6.79
CA ALA A 109 0.96 -12.00 -7.30
C ALA A 109 0.81 -13.51 -7.49
N ILE A 110 0.22 -14.23 -6.52
CA ILE A 110 -0.01 -15.68 -6.64
C ILE A 110 -0.87 -15.98 -7.87
N VAL A 111 -1.97 -15.25 -8.05
CA VAL A 111 -2.87 -15.44 -9.21
C VAL A 111 -2.13 -15.18 -10.52
N GLN A 112 -1.36 -14.10 -10.61
CA GLN A 112 -0.57 -13.77 -11.81
C GLN A 112 0.51 -14.82 -12.09
N LEU A 113 1.21 -15.31 -11.06
CA LEU A 113 2.23 -16.35 -11.20
C LEU A 113 1.64 -17.67 -11.69
N ILE A 114 0.50 -18.10 -11.14
CA ILE A 114 -0.21 -19.30 -11.61
C ILE A 114 -0.67 -19.15 -13.07
N THR A 115 -0.89 -17.93 -13.55
CA THR A 115 -1.37 -17.70 -14.92
C THR A 115 -0.25 -17.81 -15.96
N ILE A 116 1.01 -17.56 -15.57
CA ILE A 116 2.15 -17.58 -16.50
C ILE A 116 2.91 -18.92 -16.53
N TYR A 117 2.53 -19.89 -15.69
CA TYR A 117 3.11 -21.24 -15.61
C TYR A 117 2.02 -22.29 -15.76
#